data_AF-A0A8H4VZZ5-F1
#
_entry.id   AF-A0A8H4VZZ5-F1
#
_cell.length_a   1.000
_cell.length_b   1.000
_cell.length_c   1.000
_cell.angle_alpha   90.00
_cell.angle_beta   90.00
_cell.angle_gamma   90.00
#
_symmetry.space_group_name_H-M   'P 1'
#
loop_
_entity.id
_entity.type
_entity.pdbx_description
1 polymer ?
#
loop_
_entity_poly.entity_id
_entity_poly.type
_entity_poly.pdbx_seq_one_letter_code
_entity_poly.pdbx_strand_id
1 'polypeptide(L)'
;MVLLGDAAHPMLPYVAQGAASAIEDAAALAECLKFVSEERPLRSVLAEYEKIRIPRTFAMREAGRKNQKYFHLLDGEEQQSRDAALAAEAETGETPNQLNDQSALKDMYGYDVVSKVQKIFQT
;
A
#
# COMPACT_ATOMS: atom_id res chain seq x y z
N MET A 1 22.70 0.40 4.15
CA MET A 1 22.07 0.90 2.92
C MET A 1 20.65 0.37 2.90
N VAL A 2 19.70 1.18 2.44
CA VAL A 2 18.29 0.81 2.29
C VAL A 2 17.73 1.45 1.01
N LEU A 3 16.70 0.86 0.41
CA LEU A 3 16.02 1.39 -0.78
C LEU A 3 14.62 1.88 -0.41
N LEU A 4 14.12 2.88 -1.14
CA LEU A 4 12.76 3.42 -1.00
C LEU A 4 12.23 3.96 -2.33
N GLY A 5 10.92 4.20 -2.39
CA GLY A 5 10.24 4.67 -3.60
C GLY A 5 10.35 3.69 -4.76
N ASP A 6 10.32 4.20 -6.00
CA ASP A 6 10.37 3.38 -7.22
C ASP A 6 11.64 2.52 -7.34
N ALA A 7 12.73 2.86 -6.64
CA ALA A 7 13.92 2.01 -6.57
C ALA A 7 13.67 0.72 -5.77
N ALA A 8 12.71 0.72 -4.86
CA ALA A 8 12.35 -0.43 -4.03
C ALA A 8 11.07 -1.13 -4.52
N HIS A 9 10.05 -0.38 -4.94
CA HIS A 9 8.71 -0.91 -5.22
C HIS A 9 8.02 -0.23 -6.41
N PRO A 10 8.57 -0.36 -7.64
CA PRO A 10 7.91 0.18 -8.81
C PRO A 10 6.53 -0.48 -8.99
N MET A 11 5.50 0.33 -9.22
CA MET A 11 4.11 -0.12 -9.28
C MET A 11 3.31 0.55 -10.40
N LEU A 12 2.23 -0.10 -10.81
CA LEU A 12 1.35 0.39 -11.86
C LEU A 12 0.43 1.50 -11.33
N PRO A 13 0.04 2.49 -12.16
CA PRO A 13 -0.70 3.67 -11.71
C PRO A 13 -2.20 3.44 -11.43
N TYR A 14 -2.66 2.19 -11.29
CA TYR A 14 -4.09 1.85 -11.20
C TYR A 14 -4.73 2.03 -9.81
N VAL A 15 -3.93 2.42 -8.82
CA VAL A 15 -4.42 2.86 -7.49
C VAL A 15 -3.80 4.19 -7.05
N ALA A 16 -3.01 4.86 -7.91
CA ALA A 16 -2.33 6.13 -7.61
C ALA A 16 -1.47 6.15 -6.33
N GLN A 17 -0.94 5.00 -5.90
CA GLN A 17 -0.20 4.87 -4.64
C GLN A 17 1.34 4.92 -4.74
N GLY A 18 1.92 5.11 -5.94
CA GLY A 18 3.38 5.12 -6.09
C GLY A 18 4.06 6.23 -5.27
N ALA A 19 3.69 7.48 -5.54
CA ALA A 19 4.23 8.64 -4.82
C ALA A 19 3.85 8.62 -3.33
N ALA A 20 2.61 8.26 -2.99
CA ALA A 20 2.16 8.15 -1.61
C ALA A 20 2.98 7.10 -0.83
N SER A 21 3.24 5.94 -1.42
CA SER A 21 4.09 4.89 -0.81
C SER A 21 5.52 5.36 -0.60
N ALA A 22 6.08 6.13 -1.52
CA ALA A 22 7.42 6.72 -1.36
C ALA A 22 7.46 7.78 -0.24
N ILE A 23 6.39 8.56 -0.06
CA ILE A 23 6.27 9.52 1.06
C ILE A 23 6.15 8.77 2.39
N GLU A 24 5.35 7.70 2.43
CA GLU A 24 5.26 6.83 3.61
C GLU A 24 6.62 6.20 3.97
N ASP A 25 7.41 5.79 2.98
CA ASP A 25 8.77 5.31 3.21
C ASP A 25 9.65 6.37 3.86
N ALA A 26 9.64 7.60 3.32
CA ALA A 26 10.42 8.71 3.87
C ALA A 26 10.02 9.00 5.32
N ALA A 27 8.71 9.04 5.61
CA ALA A 27 8.19 9.23 6.96
C ALA A 27 8.59 8.09 7.91
N ALA A 28 8.47 6.84 7.48
CA ALA A 28 8.84 5.68 8.28
C ALA A 28 10.34 5.64 8.57
N LEU A 29 11.17 5.88 7.56
CA LEU A 29 12.62 5.88 7.70
C LEU A 29 13.06 6.99 8.66
N ALA A 30 12.51 8.21 8.49
CA ALA A 30 12.79 9.32 9.39
C ALA A 30 12.39 9.02 10.84
N GLU A 31 11.23 8.39 11.06
CA GLU A 31 10.79 8.00 12.40
C GLU A 31 11.67 6.88 12.99
N CYS A 32 12.00 5.84 12.22
CA CYS A 32 12.88 4.75 12.65
C CYS A 32 14.25 5.28 13.09
N LEU A 33 14.84 6.20 12.32
CA LEU A 33 16.17 6.74 12.60
C LEU A 33 16.27 7.47 13.96
N LYS A 34 15.16 7.92 14.53
CA LYS A 34 15.13 8.51 15.89
C LYS A 34 15.47 7.49 17.00
N PHE A 35 15.34 6.19 16.71
CA PHE A 35 15.56 5.11 17.68
C PHE A 35 16.96 4.49 17.61
N VAL A 36 17.85 5.02 16.76
CA VAL A 36 19.25 4.58 16.70
C VAL A 36 19.96 4.97 17.99
N SER A 37 20.57 3.99 18.65
CA SER A 37 21.38 4.16 19.87
C SER A 37 22.52 3.14 19.90
N GLU A 38 23.34 3.15 20.95
CA GLU A 38 24.37 2.13 21.15
C GLU A 38 23.76 0.73 21.30
N GLU A 39 22.61 0.62 21.97
CA GLU A 39 21.87 -0.63 22.13
C GLU A 39 21.08 -1.03 20.88
N ARG A 40 20.76 -0.05 20.01
CA ARG A 40 20.01 -0.24 18.75
C ARG A 40 20.81 0.32 17.57
N PRO A 41 21.82 -0.43 17.07
CA PRO A 41 22.65 0.04 15.98
C PRO A 41 21.84 0.24 14.70
N LEU A 42 22.31 1.13 13.82
CA LEU A 42 21.61 1.50 12.57
C LEU A 42 21.08 0.29 11.78
N ARG A 43 21.84 -0.81 11.71
CA ARG A 43 21.43 -2.02 10.98
C ARG A 43 20.16 -2.66 11.54
N SER A 44 19.97 -2.71 12.86
CA SER A 44 18.75 -3.30 13.45
C SER A 44 17.55 -2.39 13.21
N VAL A 45 17.72 -1.08 13.34
CA VAL A 45 16.69 -0.08 13.05
C VAL A 45 16.23 -0.14 11.59
N LEU A 46 17.17 -0.25 10.64
CA LEU A 46 16.84 -0.40 9.22
C LEU A 46 16.10 -1.71 8.93
N ALA A 47 16.40 -2.79 9.65
CA ALA A 47 15.66 -4.05 9.50
C ALA A 47 14.20 -3.92 9.96
N GLU A 48 13.92 -3.15 11.02
CA GLU A 48 12.53 -2.86 11.43
C GLU A 48 11.81 -1.98 10.40
N TYR A 49 12.48 -0.98 9.84
CA TYR A 49 11.94 -0.21 8.71
C TYR A 49 11.51 -1.13 7.55
N GLU A 50 12.36 -2.06 7.13
CA GLU A 50 12.06 -3.01 6.04
C GLU A 50 10.86 -3.90 6.38
N LYS A 51 10.79 -4.43 7.61
CA LYS A 51 9.65 -5.25 8.08
C LYS A 51 8.32 -4.50 8.05
N ILE A 52 8.33 -3.18 8.30
CA ILE A 52 7.13 -2.34 8.26
C ILE A 52 6.74 -2.05 6.81
N ARG A 53 7.72 -1.71 5.96
CA ARG A 53 7.47 -1.14 4.63
C ARG A 53 7.29 -2.17 3.52
N ILE A 54 7.98 -3.31 3.58
CA ILE A 54 7.87 -4.35 2.53
C ILE A 54 6.43 -4.88 2.41
N PRO A 55 5.73 -5.31 3.49
CA PRO A 55 4.37 -5.80 3.35
C PRO A 55 3.38 -4.72 2.87
N ARG A 56 3.57 -3.47 3.33
CA ARG A 56 2.72 -2.34 2.99
C ARG A 56 2.82 -1.97 1.50
N THR A 57 4.03 -1.85 0.98
CA THR A 57 4.28 -1.52 -0.43
C THR A 57 3.88 -2.67 -1.36
N PHE A 58 4.08 -3.92 -0.92
CA PHE A 58 3.57 -5.10 -1.62
C PHE A 58 2.05 -5.08 -1.78
N ALA A 59 1.30 -4.76 -0.71
CA ALA A 59 -0.16 -4.67 -0.76
C ALA A 59 -0.65 -3.60 -1.77
N MET A 60 0.00 -2.44 -1.85
CA MET A 60 -0.35 -1.38 -2.81
C MET A 60 -0.06 -1.80 -4.26
N ARG A 61 1.06 -2.47 -4.49
CA ARG A 61 1.40 -3.02 -5.80
C ARG A 61 0.38 -4.07 -6.27
N GLU A 62 -0.04 -4.97 -5.38
CA GLU A 62 -1.05 -5.99 -5.71
C GLU A 62 -2.44 -5.39 -5.93
N ALA A 63 -2.83 -4.37 -5.16
CA ALA A 63 -4.07 -3.62 -5.41
C ALA A 63 -4.06 -2.98 -6.81
N GLY A 64 -2.93 -2.38 -7.21
CA GLY A 64 -2.74 -1.86 -8.57
C GLY A 64 -2.87 -2.91 -9.66
N ARG A 65 -2.34 -4.12 -9.46
CA ARG A 65 -2.49 -5.23 -10.41
C ARG A 65 -3.91 -5.76 -10.50
N LYS A 66 -4.60 -5.84 -9.37
CA LYS A 66 -6.01 -6.23 -9.32
C LYS A 66 -6.86 -5.25 -10.14
N ASN A 67 -6.67 -3.94 -9.93
CA ASN A 67 -7.35 -2.92 -10.73
C ASN A 67 -6.95 -2.95 -12.20
N GLN A 68 -5.67 -3.16 -12.54
CA GLN A 68 -5.23 -3.34 -13.93
C GLN A 68 -6.07 -4.41 -14.62
N LYS A 69 -6.18 -5.60 -14.02
CA LYS A 69 -6.90 -6.73 -14.61
C LYS A 69 -8.36 -6.37 -14.83
N TYR A 70 -9.02 -5.81 -13.81
CA TYR A 70 -10.43 -5.43 -13.94
C TYR A 70 -10.68 -4.38 -15.01
N PHE A 71 -9.82 -3.38 -15.16
CA PHE A 71 -10.00 -2.34 -16.17
C PHE A 71 -9.75 -2.81 -17.60
N HIS A 72 -9.10 -3.96 -17.81
CA HIS A 72 -8.68 -4.44 -19.13
C HIS A 72 -9.18 -5.85 -19.43
N LEU A 73 -10.32 -6.25 -18.88
CA LEU A 73 -10.97 -7.50 -19.29
C LEU A 73 -11.33 -7.41 -20.78
N LEU A 74 -11.11 -8.51 -21.50
CA LEU A 74 -11.57 -8.65 -22.88
C LEU A 74 -13.09 -8.77 -22.88
N ASP A 75 -13.72 -8.36 -23.98
CA ASP A 75 -15.15 -8.52 -24.18
C ASP A 75 -15.56 -10.00 -23.97
N GLY A 76 -16.57 -10.22 -23.14
CA GLY A 76 -17.03 -11.56 -22.77
C GLY A 76 -17.76 -11.60 -21.43
N GLU A 77 -18.05 -12.81 -20.95
CA GLU A 77 -18.83 -13.03 -19.72
C GLU A 77 -18.19 -12.38 -18.48
N GLU A 78 -16.87 -12.44 -18.34
CA GLU A 78 -16.16 -11.82 -17.20
C GLU A 78 -16.30 -10.29 -17.22
N GLN A 79 -16.17 -9.66 -18.39
CA GLN A 79 -16.33 -8.21 -18.55
C GLN A 79 -17.79 -7.80 -18.29
N GLN A 80 -18.76 -8.55 -18.80
CA GLN A 80 -20.19 -8.29 -18.54
C GLN A 80 -20.54 -8.43 -17.05
N SER A 81 -19.99 -9.44 -16.38
CA SER A 81 -20.17 -9.63 -14.94
C SER A 81 -19.60 -8.46 -14.14
N ARG A 82 -18.39 -8.01 -14.49
CA ARG A 82 -17.76 -6.83 -13.86
C ARG A 82 -18.61 -5.58 -14.09
N ASP A 83 -19.07 -5.33 -15.30
CA ASP A 83 -19.88 -4.15 -15.65
C ASP A 83 -21.22 -4.15 -14.91
N ALA A 84 -21.87 -5.30 -14.78
CA ALA A 84 -23.08 -5.44 -13.98
C ALA A 84 -22.83 -5.13 -12.49
N ALA A 85 -21.69 -5.60 -11.94
CA ALA A 85 -21.31 -5.28 -10.56
C ALA A 85 -21.05 -3.77 -10.37
N LEU A 86 -20.38 -3.11 -11.31
CA LEU A 86 -20.18 -1.65 -11.25
C LEU A 86 -21.49 -0.88 -11.38
N ALA A 87 -22.43 -1.34 -12.20
CA ALA A 87 -23.75 -0.71 -12.33
C ALA A 87 -24.57 -0.81 -11.04
N ALA A 88 -24.43 -1.93 -10.31
CA ALA A 88 -25.11 -2.16 -9.03
C ALA A 88 -24.38 -1.54 -7.81
N GLU A 89 -23.20 -0.95 -8.00
CA GLU A 89 -22.36 -0.43 -6.91
C GLU A 89 -23.08 0.62 -6.07
N ALA A 90 -23.83 1.54 -6.69
CA ALA A 90 -24.54 2.61 -5.98
C ALA A 90 -25.62 2.08 -5.02
N GLU A 91 -26.16 0.88 -5.29
CA GLU A 91 -27.23 0.26 -4.49
C GLU A 91 -26.67 -0.71 -3.45
N THR A 92 -25.66 -1.50 -3.82
CA THR A 92 -25.11 -2.58 -2.99
C THR A 92 -23.94 -2.12 -2.11
N GLY A 93 -23.21 -1.10 -2.54
CA GLY A 93 -21.93 -0.71 -1.95
C GLY A 93 -20.80 -1.71 -2.21
N GLU A 94 -21.05 -2.82 -2.90
CA GLU A 94 -20.05 -3.81 -3.28
C GLU A 94 -19.43 -3.44 -4.62
N THR A 95 -18.10 -3.52 -4.73
CA THR A 95 -17.42 -3.15 -5.97
C THR A 95 -16.14 -3.95 -6.19
N PRO A 96 -15.87 -4.39 -7.44
CA PRO A 96 -14.60 -5.00 -7.79
C PRO A 96 -13.45 -3.97 -7.85
N ASN A 97 -13.76 -2.67 -7.95
CA ASN A 97 -12.77 -1.59 -8.06
C ASN A 97 -12.19 -1.23 -6.69
N GLN A 98 -10.89 -1.45 -6.49
CA GLN A 98 -10.21 -1.14 -5.22
C GLN A 98 -10.23 0.35 -4.86
N LEU A 99 -10.46 1.25 -5.82
CA LEU A 99 -10.58 2.68 -5.57
C LEU A 99 -11.96 3.10 -5.04
N ASN A 100 -12.96 2.21 -5.11
CA ASN A 100 -14.31 2.48 -4.61
C ASN A 100 -14.69 1.56 -3.43
N ASP A 101 -13.95 0.46 -3.22
CA ASP A 101 -14.17 -0.46 -2.11
C ASP A 101 -13.82 0.22 -0.77
N GLN A 102 -14.83 0.40 0.10
CA GLN A 102 -14.67 1.15 1.35
C GLN A 102 -13.63 0.55 2.30
N SER A 103 -13.52 -0.78 2.32
CA SER A 103 -12.51 -1.46 3.13
C SER A 103 -11.10 -1.17 2.59
N ALA A 104 -10.91 -1.33 1.29
CA ALA A 104 -9.65 -1.06 0.61
C ALA A 104 -9.25 0.42 0.75
N LEU A 105 -10.20 1.35 0.63
CA LEU A 105 -9.96 2.77 0.82
C LEU A 105 -9.50 3.10 2.24
N LYS A 106 -10.13 2.50 3.24
CA LYS A 106 -9.74 2.65 4.65
C LYS A 106 -8.33 2.10 4.88
N ASP A 107 -8.01 0.93 4.33
CA ASP A 107 -6.67 0.34 4.46
C ASP A 107 -5.61 1.12 3.67
N MET A 108 -5.98 1.71 2.54
CA MET A 108 -5.10 2.44 1.65
C MET A 108 -4.76 3.83 2.20
N TYR A 109 -5.75 4.59 2.63
CA TYR A 109 -5.60 5.99 3.05
C TYR A 109 -5.57 6.17 4.57
N GLY A 110 -6.06 5.22 5.35
CA GLY A 110 -6.04 5.24 6.81
C GLY A 110 -4.74 4.70 7.43
N TYR A 111 -3.72 4.42 6.62
CA TYR A 111 -2.47 3.83 7.10
C TYR A 111 -1.57 4.87 7.80
N ASP A 112 -1.49 4.79 9.12
CA ASP A 112 -0.57 5.60 9.92
C ASP A 112 0.77 4.87 10.12
N VAL A 113 1.73 5.22 9.27
CA VAL A 113 3.07 4.63 9.30
C VAL A 113 3.88 5.08 10.52
N VAL A 114 3.69 6.31 10.99
CA VAL A 114 4.45 6.87 12.11
C VAL A 114 4.05 6.18 13.41
N SER A 115 2.74 6.07 13.67
CA SER A 115 2.23 5.33 14.82
C SER A 115 2.65 3.87 14.80
N LYS A 116 2.77 3.25 13.61
CA LYS A 116 3.21 1.86 13.48
C LYS A 116 4.69 1.68 13.85
N VAL A 117 5.56 2.60 13.41
CA VAL A 117 6.97 2.63 13.81
C VAL A 117 7.08 2.81 15.33
N GLN A 118 6.40 3.81 15.90
CA GLN A 118 6.47 4.10 17.33
C GLN A 118 6.09 2.90 18.18
N LYS A 119 5.02 2.17 17.83
CA LYS A 119 4.60 0.96 18.54
C LYS A 119 5.68 -0.12 18.57
N ILE A 120 6.39 -0.34 17.47
CA ILE A 120 7.45 -1.36 17.37
C ILE A 120 8.64 -1.03 18.28
N PHE A 121 8.99 0.25 18.42
CA PHE A 121 10.14 0.66 19.23
C PHE A 121 9.81 0.97 20.70
N GLN A 122 8.53 0.97 21.06
CA GLN A 122 8.01 1.10 22.44
C GLN A 122 7.73 -0.25 23.11
N THR A 123 7.77 -1.36 22.35
CA THR A 123 7.67 -2.73 22.88
C THR A 123 9.05 -3.30 23.17
#